data_AF-A0A7J8QXY0-F1
#
_entry.id   AF-A0A7J8QXY0-F1
#
_cell.length_a   1.000
_cell.length_b   1.000
_cell.length_c   1.000
_cell.angle_alpha   90.00
_cell.angle_beta   90.00
_cell.angle_gamma   90.00
#
_symmetry.space_group_name_H-M   'P 1'
#
loop_
_entity.id
_entity.type
_entity.pdbx_description
1 polymer ?
#
loop_
_entity_poly.entity_id
_entity_poly.type
_entity_poly.pdbx_seq_one_letter_code
_entity_poly.pdbx_strand_id
1 'polypeptide(L)'
;ERSLKSWVIESKSSSLNQAVDPKLLSTIGREHLKVKNCALSILQLGLKCCFELPNERLHMKEIVTKLKKIKVKLLRDMERVR
;
A
#
# COMPACT_ATOMS: atom_id res chain seq x y z
N GLU A 1 -25.74 0.53 4.74
CA GLU A 1 -24.80 -0.48 4.20
C GLU A 1 -23.39 0.12 4.21
N ARG A 2 -22.34 -0.61 4.62
CA ARG A 2 -20.95 -0.10 4.58
C ARG A 2 -20.32 -0.51 3.25
N SER A 3 -19.65 0.41 2.55
CA SER A 3 -18.84 0.03 1.39
C SER A 3 -17.59 -0.73 1.86
N LEU A 4 -17.10 -1.66 1.02
CA LEU A 4 -15.86 -2.39 1.28
C LEU A 4 -14.70 -1.43 1.63
N LYS A 5 -14.66 -0.28 0.97
CA LYS A 5 -13.69 0.78 1.26
C LYS A 5 -13.79 1.33 2.69
N SER A 6 -15.00 1.70 3.16
CA SER A 6 -15.18 2.20 4.54
C SER A 6 -14.76 1.14 5.56
N TRP A 7 -15.10 -0.13 5.31
CA TRP A 7 -14.66 -1.24 6.15
C TRP A 7 -13.13 -1.39 6.18
N VAL A 8 -12.45 -1.29 5.03
CA VAL A 8 -10.98 -1.38 4.96
C VAL A 8 -10.32 -0.18 5.67
N ILE A 9 -10.82 1.04 5.49
CA ILE A 9 -10.25 2.24 6.13
C ILE A 9 -10.39 2.20 7.66
N GLU A 10 -11.52 1.71 8.15
CA GLU A 10 -11.80 1.58 9.59
C GLU A 10 -11.04 0.41 10.24
N SER A 11 -10.54 -0.54 9.44
CA SER A 11 -9.76 -1.66 9.96
C SER A 11 -8.41 -1.19 10.51
N LYS A 12 -8.01 -1.71 11.68
CA LYS A 12 -6.72 -1.38 12.31
C LYS A 12 -5.57 -1.74 11.37
N SER A 13 -4.47 -0.99 11.44
CA SER A 13 -3.24 -1.26 10.67
C SER A 13 -2.72 -2.71 10.85
N SER A 14 -2.95 -3.31 12.02
CA SER A 14 -2.65 -4.73 12.29
C SER A 14 -3.45 -5.71 11.44
N SER A 15 -4.68 -5.37 11.07
CA SER A 15 -5.56 -6.17 10.22
C SER A 15 -5.21 -6.01 8.74
N LEU A 16 -4.86 -4.80 8.30
CA LEU A 16 -4.38 -4.55 6.92
C LEU A 16 -3.10 -5.32 6.60
N ASN A 17 -2.29 -5.60 7.61
CA ASN A 17 -1.10 -6.43 7.49
C ASN A 17 -1.40 -7.89 7.09
N GLN A 18 -2.60 -8.39 7.39
CA GLN A 18 -3.02 -9.73 7.02
C GLN A 18 -3.48 -9.81 5.55
N ALA A 19 -3.73 -8.66 4.91
CA ALA A 19 -4.09 -8.60 3.50
C ALA A 19 -2.87 -8.75 2.56
N VAL A 20 -1.64 -8.74 3.09
CA VAL A 20 -0.43 -8.93 2.30
C VAL A 20 -0.24 -10.43 2.05
N ASP A 21 -0.05 -10.82 0.78
CA ASP A 21 0.20 -12.21 0.38
C ASP A 21 1.37 -12.82 1.20
N PRO A 22 1.14 -13.91 1.95
CA PRO A 22 2.19 -14.57 2.71
C PRO A 22 3.38 -15.03 1.86
N LYS A 23 3.16 -15.41 0.60
CA LYS A 23 4.24 -15.80 -0.33
C LYS A 23 5.14 -14.62 -0.66
N LEU A 24 4.54 -13.44 -0.82
CA LEU A 24 5.30 -12.20 -1.01
C LEU A 24 6.20 -11.94 0.20
N LEU A 25 5.69 -12.11 1.42
CA LEU A 25 6.53 -11.95 2.61
C LEU A 25 7.64 -13.00 2.66
N SER A 26 7.32 -14.28 2.48
CA SER A 26 8.28 -15.40 2.60
C SER A 26 9.53 -15.28 1.72
N THR A 27 9.47 -14.55 0.62
CA THR A 27 10.58 -14.39 -0.33
C THR A 27 11.66 -13.42 0.19
N ILE A 28 11.36 -12.62 1.23
CA ILE A 28 12.07 -11.36 1.49
C ILE A 28 12.77 -11.35 2.87
N GLY A 29 12.61 -12.41 3.68
CA GLY A 29 13.40 -12.67 4.89
C GLY A 29 13.48 -11.51 5.89
N ARG A 30 14.67 -10.94 6.13
CA ARG A 30 14.86 -9.83 7.10
C ARG A 30 14.20 -8.51 6.67
N GLU A 31 13.80 -8.40 5.42
CA GLU A 31 13.25 -7.17 4.82
C GLU A 31 11.71 -7.12 4.90
N HIS A 32 11.07 -8.08 5.59
CA HIS A 32 9.61 -8.21 5.72
C HIS A 32 8.93 -6.90 6.13
N LEU A 33 9.49 -6.17 7.11
CA LEU A 33 8.86 -4.95 7.61
C LEU A 33 8.81 -3.84 6.54
N LYS A 34 9.86 -3.72 5.72
CA LYS A 34 9.93 -2.70 4.66
C LYS A 34 8.95 -3.00 3.55
N VAL A 35 8.88 -4.26 3.13
CA VAL A 35 7.95 -4.70 2.09
C VAL A 35 6.51 -4.55 2.55
N LYS A 36 6.24 -4.91 3.80
CA LYS A 36 4.94 -4.71 4.44
C LYS A 36 4.53 -3.24 4.46
N ASN A 37 5.44 -2.33 4.84
CA ASN A 37 5.19 -0.89 4.80
C ASN A 37 4.96 -0.36 3.37
N CYS A 38 5.69 -0.91 2.39
CA CYS A 38 5.48 -0.60 0.97
C CYS A 38 4.11 -1.08 0.49
N ALA A 39 3.73 -2.33 0.80
CA ALA A 39 2.43 -2.90 0.47
C ALA A 39 1.28 -2.08 1.09
N LEU A 40 1.41 -1.67 2.34
CA LEU A 40 0.43 -0.79 3.00
C LEU A 40 0.30 0.56 2.29
N SER A 41 1.43 1.16 1.88
CA SER A 41 1.42 2.43 1.12
C SER A 41 0.72 2.29 -0.23
N ILE A 42 0.91 1.16 -0.92
CA ILE A 42 0.22 0.85 -2.19
C ILE A 42 -1.27 0.66 -1.94
N LEU A 43 -1.65 -0.09 -0.89
CA LEU A 43 -3.06 -0.31 -0.54
C LEU A 43 -3.77 1.01 -0.21
N GLN A 44 -3.15 1.88 0.58
CA GLN A 44 -3.67 3.21 0.88
C GLN A 44 -3.88 4.04 -0.38
N LEU A 45 -2.96 3.96 -1.35
CA LEU A 45 -3.12 4.64 -2.64
C LEU A 45 -4.25 4.01 -3.48
N GLY A 46 -4.37 2.69 -3.49
CA GLY A 46 -5.46 1.96 -4.14
C GLY A 46 -6.83 2.35 -3.58
N LEU A 47 -6.96 2.54 -2.27
CA LEU A 47 -8.20 3.03 -1.65
C LEU A 47 -8.59 4.44 -2.11
N LYS A 48 -7.62 5.28 -2.52
CA LYS A 48 -7.90 6.58 -3.15
C LYS A 48 -8.38 6.44 -4.60
N CYS A 49 -8.09 5.33 -5.27
CA CYS A 49 -8.64 5.02 -6.60
C CYS A 49 -10.09 4.51 -6.51
N CYS A 50 -10.47 3.90 -5.38
CA CYS A 50 -11.80 3.31 -5.16
C CYS A 50 -12.83 4.29 -4.57
N PHE A 51 -12.68 5.61 -4.77
CA PHE A 51 -13.77 6.54 -4.41
C PHE A 51 -14.97 6.32 -5.34
N GLU A 52 -16.17 6.31 -4.78
CA GLU A 52 -17.41 6.08 -5.53
C GLU A 52 -17.55 7.15 -6.62
N LEU A 53 -17.41 8.41 -6.22
CA LEU A 53 -17.53 9.54 -7.12
C LEU A 53 -16.24 9.73 -7.95
N PRO A 54 -16.34 9.82 -9.29
CA PRO A 54 -15.16 9.98 -10.17
C PRO A 54 -14.31 11.20 -9.85
N ASN A 55 -14.93 12.31 -9.44
CA ASN A 55 -14.26 13.57 -9.08
C ASN A 55 -13.54 13.52 -7.73
N GLU A 56 -13.82 12.53 -6.89
CA GLU A 56 -13.09 12.32 -5.62
C GLU A 56 -11.88 11.37 -5.80
N ARG A 57 -11.77 10.72 -6.97
CA ARG A 57 -10.61 9.88 -7.30
C ARG A 57 -9.43 10.77 -7.67
N LEU A 58 -8.25 10.41 -7.20
CA LEU A 58 -7.02 11.09 -7.62
C LEU A 58 -6.80 10.93 -9.12
N HIS A 59 -6.29 11.99 -9.77
CA HIS A 59 -5.89 11.91 -11.17
C HIS A 59 -4.81 10.84 -11.38
N MET A 60 -4.89 10.09 -12.48
CA MET A 60 -3.94 9.02 -12.77
C MET A 60 -2.47 9.49 -12.85
N LYS A 61 -2.23 10.74 -13.29
CA LYS A 61 -0.89 11.35 -13.26
C LYS A 61 -0.33 11.47 -11.84
N GLU A 62 -1.18 11.81 -10.87
CA GLU A 62 -0.82 11.88 -9.46
C GLU A 62 -0.59 10.49 -8.86
N ILE A 63 -1.44 9.51 -9.22
CA ILE A 63 -1.27 8.11 -8.81
C ILE A 63 0.10 7.59 -9.26
N VAL A 64 0.46 7.76 -10.53
CA VAL A 64 1.77 7.34 -11.07
C VAL A 64 2.91 8.04 -10.33
N THR A 65 2.77 9.32 -10.05
CA THR A 65 3.79 10.08 -9.28
C THR A 65 3.97 9.52 -7.88
N LYS A 66 2.88 9.19 -7.18
CA LYS A 66 2.90 8.59 -5.84
C LYS A 66 3.49 7.18 -5.87
N LEU A 67 3.14 6.34 -6.86
CA LEU A 67 3.74 5.02 -7.06
C LEU A 67 5.24 5.08 -7.28
N LYS A 68 5.73 6.02 -8.10
CA LYS A 68 7.17 6.25 -8.30
C LYS A 68 7.88 6.60 -6.98
N LYS A 69 7.26 7.45 -6.15
CA LYS A 69 7.78 7.80 -4.82
C LYS A 69 7.83 6.58 -3.89
N ILE A 70 6.80 5.73 -3.89
CA ILE A 70 6.77 4.47 -3.11
C ILE A 70 7.91 3.55 -3.56
N LYS A 71 8.10 3.37 -4.88
CA LYS A 71 9.20 2.56 -5.44
C LYS A 71 10.57 3.08 -4.99
N VAL A 72 10.84 4.38 -5.11
CA VAL A 72 12.11 4.99 -4.69
C VAL A 72 12.35 4.79 -3.19
N LYS A 73 11.30 4.97 -2.37
CA LYS A 73 11.40 4.75 -0.92
C LYS A 73 11.74 3.28 -0.60
N LEU A 74 11.04 2.33 -1.22
CA LEU A 74 11.32 0.91 -1.03
C LEU A 74 12.78 0.58 -1.38
N LEU A 75 13.25 1.00 -2.55
CA LEU A 75 14.63 0.73 -2.99
C LEU A 75 15.66 1.28 -1.99
N ARG A 76 15.49 2.52 -1.53
CA ARG A 76 16.37 3.13 -0.51
C ARG A 76 16.33 2.39 0.82
N ASP A 77 15.13 1.98 1.26
CA ASP A 77 14.98 1.24 2.50
C ASP A 77 15.67 -0.12 2.38
N MET A 78 15.59 -0.80 1.23
CA MET A 78 16.27 -2.08 0.98
C MET A 78 17.80 -1.94 0.92
N GLU A 79 18.33 -0.85 0.36
CA GLU A 79 19.78 -0.57 0.29
C GLU A 79 20.42 -0.38 1.67
N ARG A 80 19.69 0.17 2.65
CA ARG A 80 20.18 0.43 4.02
C ARG A 80 20.42 -0.81 4.89
N VAL A 81 20.17 -2.02 4.38
CA VAL A 81 20.41 -3.29 5.10
C VAL A 81 21.54 -4.14 4.49
N ARG A 82 22.19 -3.65 3.43
CA ARG A 82 23.53 -4.13 3.09
C ARG A 82 24.57 -3.48 3.99
#